data_AF-A0A820K8X0-F1
#
_entry.id   AF-A0A820K8X0-F1
#
_cell.length_a   1.000
_cell.length_b   1.000
_cell.length_c   1.000
_cell.angle_alpha   90.00
_cell.angle_beta   90.00
_cell.angle_gamma   90.00
#
_symmetry.space_group_name_H-M   'P 1'
#
loop_
_entity.id
_entity.type
_entity.pdbx_description
1 polymer ?
#
loop_
_entity_poly.entity_id
_entity_poly.type
_entity_poly.pdbx_seq_one_letter_code
_entity_poly.pdbx_strand_id
1 'polypeptide(L)'
;YNPMSNDDMLSCRFVCSHDLFEDMTVTKIARRFQYLIEQLFSMDSNINQTDILVSPITKLSLLLPEEAYEMERIVFCRQPDIMNEAPASYAQARIWLDERIRFDSKNSQVAIYNMPFLHRLSSGGTLSVSKLRQALQHVLIKHSALRTSLYFDTNKNILMQKIIDHTDNKELFTFIESTFETDEDLNIIMHNERGNPNNFNLLI
;
A
#
# COMPACT_ATOMS: atom_id res chain seq x y z
N TYR A 1 -8.60 -29.57 -20.79
CA TYR A 1 -9.93 -30.09 -21.15
C TYR A 1 -9.75 -31.57 -21.50
N ASN A 2 -10.25 -32.48 -20.67
CA ASN A 2 -10.14 -33.93 -20.88
C ASN A 2 -11.56 -34.47 -21.14
N PRO A 3 -11.87 -35.01 -22.34
CA PRO A 3 -13.24 -35.32 -22.74
C PRO A 3 -13.78 -36.66 -22.21
N MET A 4 -13.12 -37.29 -21.23
CA MET A 4 -13.48 -38.64 -20.72
C MET A 4 -13.73 -38.70 -19.20
N SER A 5 -13.85 -37.59 -18.49
CA SER A 5 -14.27 -37.61 -17.08
C SER A 5 -15.78 -37.42 -16.97
N ASN A 6 -16.47 -38.47 -16.50
CA ASN A 6 -17.68 -38.26 -15.71
C ASN A 6 -17.33 -37.41 -14.47
N ASP A 7 -18.33 -36.68 -13.98
CA ASP A 7 -18.44 -35.99 -12.68
C ASP A 7 -18.25 -34.47 -12.69
N ASP A 8 -19.23 -33.81 -12.05
CA ASP A 8 -19.42 -32.38 -11.79
C ASP A 8 -18.28 -31.73 -10.97
N MET A 9 -17.02 -31.93 -11.35
CA MET A 9 -15.86 -31.48 -10.59
C MET A 9 -15.11 -30.37 -11.33
N LEU A 10 -15.19 -29.14 -10.80
CA LEU A 10 -14.36 -28.02 -11.21
C LEU A 10 -12.94 -28.19 -10.64
N SER A 11 -11.94 -28.28 -11.52
CA SER A 11 -10.52 -28.30 -11.13
C SER A 11 -9.84 -26.99 -11.52
N CYS A 12 -9.22 -26.32 -10.53
CA CYS A 12 -8.42 -25.12 -10.74
C CYS A 12 -6.98 -25.35 -10.28
N ARG A 13 -6.00 -24.80 -11.03
CA ARG A 13 -4.58 -24.85 -10.68
C ARG A 13 -4.04 -23.43 -10.53
N PHE A 14 -3.46 -23.14 -9.37
CA PHE A 14 -2.71 -21.91 -9.14
C PHE A 14 -1.25 -22.11 -9.54
N VAL A 15 -0.71 -21.20 -10.33
CA VAL A 15 0.71 -21.16 -10.69
C VAL A 15 1.25 -19.82 -10.20
N CYS A 16 2.22 -19.88 -9.29
CA CYS A 16 2.79 -18.72 -8.62
C CYS A 16 4.31 -18.78 -8.67
N SER A 17 4.97 -17.63 -8.68
CA SER A 17 6.42 -17.56 -8.51
C SER A 17 6.79 -17.71 -7.04
N HIS A 18 7.69 -18.65 -6.72
CA HIS A 18 8.21 -18.84 -5.37
C HIS A 18 9.05 -17.63 -4.88
N ASP A 19 9.54 -16.78 -5.79
CA ASP A 19 10.23 -15.54 -5.43
C ASP A 19 9.28 -14.48 -4.84
N LEU A 20 7.97 -14.61 -5.08
CA LEU A 20 6.95 -13.64 -4.70
C LEU A 20 6.02 -14.13 -3.58
N PHE A 21 5.83 -15.44 -3.45
CA PHE A 21 4.88 -16.01 -2.51
C PHE A 21 5.43 -17.26 -1.85
N GLU A 22 5.34 -17.30 -0.51
CA GLU A 22 5.57 -18.52 0.26
C GLU A 22 4.45 -19.54 0.02
N ASP A 23 4.78 -20.83 0.10
CA ASP A 23 3.82 -21.94 -0.10
C ASP A 23 2.58 -21.83 0.79
N MET A 24 2.75 -21.36 2.03
CA MET A 24 1.65 -21.12 2.96
C MET A 24 0.70 -20.02 2.46
N THR A 25 1.24 -18.98 1.83
CA THR A 25 0.45 -17.88 1.26
C THR A 25 -0.36 -18.36 0.06
N VAL A 26 0.28 -19.12 -0.82
CA VAL A 26 -0.36 -19.72 -2.00
C VAL A 26 -1.47 -20.67 -1.58
N THR A 27 -1.22 -21.50 -0.57
CA THR A 27 -2.21 -22.43 -0.01
C THR A 27 -3.42 -21.69 0.58
N LYS A 28 -3.19 -20.60 1.32
CA LYS A 28 -4.28 -19.75 1.84
C LYS A 28 -5.10 -19.13 0.71
N ILE A 29 -4.45 -18.60 -0.32
CA ILE A 29 -5.15 -18.05 -1.50
C ILE A 29 -6.00 -19.12 -2.18
N ALA A 30 -5.45 -20.31 -2.39
CA ALA A 30 -6.17 -21.42 -3.00
C ALA A 30 -7.41 -21.83 -2.18
N ARG A 31 -7.27 -21.95 -0.86
CA ARG A 31 -8.38 -22.27 0.05
C ARG A 31 -9.46 -21.19 0.05
N ARG A 32 -9.08 -19.90 0.07
CA ARG A 32 -10.03 -18.77 -0.01
C ARG A 32 -10.78 -18.76 -1.34
N PHE A 33 -10.09 -19.04 -2.44
CA PHE A 33 -10.72 -19.13 -3.75
C PHE A 33 -11.69 -20.30 -3.85
N GLN A 34 -11.30 -21.49 -3.35
CA GLN A 34 -12.19 -22.63 -3.26
C GLN A 34 -13.46 -22.29 -2.47
N TYR A 35 -13.30 -21.69 -1.28
CA TYR A 35 -14.41 -21.28 -0.42
C TYR A 35 -15.34 -20.27 -1.12
N LEU A 36 -14.78 -19.30 -1.85
CA LEU A 36 -15.56 -18.35 -2.63
C LEU A 36 -16.41 -19.03 -3.71
N ILE A 37 -15.83 -20.00 -4.42
CA ILE A 37 -16.52 -20.77 -5.46
C ILE A 37 -17.62 -21.64 -4.84
N GLU A 38 -17.35 -22.30 -3.72
CA GLU A 38 -18.36 -23.06 -2.97
C GLU A 38 -19.54 -22.17 -2.56
N GLN A 39 -19.29 -20.95 -2.08
CA GLN A 39 -20.35 -20.00 -1.73
C GLN A 39 -21.19 -19.58 -2.94
N LEU A 40 -20.56 -19.40 -4.11
CA LEU A 40 -21.24 -18.99 -5.33
C LEU A 40 -22.22 -20.06 -5.83
N PHE A 41 -21.86 -21.35 -5.71
CA PHE A 41 -22.64 -22.47 -6.25
C PHE A 41 -23.48 -23.24 -5.23
N SER A 42 -23.24 -23.07 -3.92
CA SER A 42 -24.06 -23.70 -2.87
C SER A 42 -25.38 -22.95 -2.59
N MET A 43 -25.57 -21.74 -3.13
CA MET A 43 -26.77 -20.93 -2.96
C MET A 43 -28.01 -21.47 -3.69
N ASP A 44 -27.85 -22.37 -4.67
CA ASP A 44 -28.93 -22.79 -5.57
C ASP A 44 -29.67 -24.07 -5.14
N SER A 45 -29.24 -24.78 -4.10
CA SER A 45 -29.77 -26.13 -3.80
C SER A 45 -31.09 -26.20 -3.02
N ASN A 46 -31.67 -25.06 -2.60
CA ASN A 46 -32.91 -25.02 -1.80
C ASN A 46 -34.02 -24.13 -2.39
N ILE A 47 -34.02 -23.88 -3.70
CA ILE A 47 -35.02 -23.02 -4.33
C ILE A 47 -36.07 -23.89 -5.05
N ASN A 48 -37.20 -24.10 -4.38
CA ASN A 48 -38.44 -24.39 -5.10
C ASN A 48 -38.65 -23.26 -6.10
N GLN A 49 -38.70 -23.61 -7.39
CA GLN A 49 -38.90 -22.71 -8.52
C GLN A 49 -40.06 -21.75 -8.26
N THR A 50 -39.77 -20.51 -7.84
CA THR A 50 -40.52 -19.31 -8.24
C THR A 50 -39.90 -17.96 -7.85
N ASP A 51 -38.88 -17.87 -6.98
CA ASP A 51 -38.25 -16.57 -6.67
C ASP A 51 -36.72 -16.67 -6.70
N ILE A 52 -36.14 -16.42 -7.87
CA ILE A 52 -34.68 -16.29 -8.06
C ILE A 52 -34.25 -14.92 -7.53
N LEU A 53 -34.21 -14.77 -6.21
CA LEU A 53 -33.44 -13.72 -5.55
C LEU A 53 -32.03 -14.25 -5.32
N VAL A 54 -31.20 -14.19 -6.37
CA VAL A 54 -29.75 -14.39 -6.26
C VAL A 54 -29.27 -13.50 -5.13
N SER A 55 -28.76 -14.09 -4.04
CA SER A 55 -28.14 -13.30 -2.99
C SER A 55 -27.06 -12.41 -3.61
N PRO A 56 -27.04 -11.10 -3.34
CA PRO A 56 -26.08 -10.23 -4.00
C PRO A 56 -24.65 -10.69 -3.68
N ILE A 57 -23.76 -10.59 -4.68
CA ILE A 57 -22.31 -10.89 -4.58
C ILE A 57 -21.67 -10.26 -3.34
N THR A 58 -22.26 -9.18 -2.82
CA THR A 58 -21.88 -8.51 -1.57
C THR A 58 -21.92 -9.39 -0.32
N LYS A 59 -22.56 -10.57 -0.35
CA LYS A 59 -22.56 -11.54 0.77
C LYS A 59 -21.43 -12.58 0.69
N LEU A 60 -20.68 -12.62 -0.42
CA LEU A 60 -19.56 -13.55 -0.56
C LEU A 60 -18.37 -13.07 0.29
N SER A 61 -17.70 -14.02 0.94
CA SER A 61 -16.52 -13.75 1.77
C SER A 61 -15.29 -14.38 1.16
N LEU A 62 -14.24 -13.56 1.01
CA LEU A 62 -12.90 -14.04 0.69
C LEU A 62 -12.16 -14.55 1.93
N LEU A 63 -12.66 -14.28 3.14
CA LEU A 63 -12.08 -14.78 4.39
C LEU A 63 -12.65 -16.15 4.70
N LEU A 64 -11.77 -17.09 5.05
CA LEU A 64 -12.18 -18.40 5.54
C LEU A 64 -12.89 -18.25 6.89
N PRO A 65 -13.84 -19.13 7.25
CA PRO A 65 -14.52 -19.06 8.55
C PRO A 65 -13.56 -19.07 9.75
N GLU A 66 -12.49 -19.86 9.67
CA GLU A 66 -11.43 -19.89 10.68
C GLU A 66 -10.70 -18.55 10.80
N GLU A 67 -10.47 -17.86 9.68
CA GLU A 67 -9.85 -16.53 9.68
C GLU A 67 -10.80 -15.45 10.21
N ALA A 68 -12.09 -15.53 9.85
CA ALA A 68 -13.10 -14.61 10.37
C ALA A 68 -13.28 -14.76 11.88
N TYR A 69 -13.30 -16.00 12.40
CA TYR A 69 -13.35 -16.28 13.84
C TYR A 69 -12.13 -15.73 14.57
N GLU A 70 -10.92 -15.90 14.02
CA GLU A 70 -9.72 -15.30 14.61
C GLU A 70 -9.76 -13.76 14.53
N MET A 71 -10.28 -13.18 13.45
CA MET A 71 -10.45 -11.72 13.32
C MET A 71 -11.48 -11.15 14.30
N GLU A 72 -12.57 -11.87 14.58
CA GLU A 72 -13.56 -11.50 15.59
C GLU A 72 -12.97 -11.56 17.01
N ARG A 73 -12.01 -12.45 17.24
CA ARG A 73 -11.26 -12.55 18.50
C ARG A 73 -10.12 -11.55 18.63
N ILE A 74 -9.62 -11.03 17.52
CA ILE A 74 -8.68 -9.91 17.52
C ILE A 74 -9.46 -8.67 17.95
N VAL A 75 -9.28 -8.27 19.20
CA VAL A 75 -9.60 -6.90 19.59
C VAL A 75 -8.65 -6.01 18.78
N PHE A 76 -9.19 -5.24 17.83
CA PHE A 76 -8.47 -4.09 17.27
C PHE A 76 -8.30 -3.05 18.38
N CYS A 77 -7.40 -3.35 19.32
CA CYS A 77 -6.84 -2.36 20.20
C CYS A 77 -6.03 -1.45 19.29
N ARG A 78 -6.54 -0.25 19.04
CA ARG A 78 -5.69 0.87 18.66
C ARG A 78 -4.69 1.00 19.81
N GLN A 79 -3.50 0.41 19.69
CA GLN A 79 -2.54 0.35 20.79
C GLN A 79 -2.37 1.76 21.36
N PRO A 80 -2.77 2.01 22.61
CA PRO A 80 -2.46 3.26 23.27
C PRO A 80 -1.04 3.14 23.78
N ASP A 81 -0.12 3.39 22.87
CA ASP A 81 1.18 4.02 23.09
C ASP A 81 1.82 4.05 21.72
N ILE A 82 2.12 5.26 21.25
CA ILE A 82 2.77 5.48 19.96
C ILE A 82 4.16 4.89 20.13
N MET A 83 4.33 3.61 19.78
CA MET A 83 5.66 3.06 19.61
C MET A 83 6.23 3.83 18.42
N ASN A 84 7.02 4.86 18.74
CA ASN A 84 7.67 5.70 17.74
C ASN A 84 8.66 4.91 16.90
N GLU A 85 8.87 3.62 17.21
CA GLU A 85 9.78 2.73 16.51
C GLU A 85 9.22 1.30 16.48
N ALA A 86 9.25 0.66 15.33
CA ALA A 86 8.76 -0.72 15.15
C ALA A 86 9.49 -1.39 13.98
N PRO A 87 9.41 -2.73 13.82
CA PRO A 87 9.84 -3.36 12.59
C PRO A 87 9.07 -2.78 11.39
N ALA A 88 9.76 -2.62 10.26
CA ALA A 88 9.11 -2.23 9.02
C ALA A 88 8.15 -3.33 8.56
N SER A 89 7.04 -2.92 7.92
CA SER A 89 6.16 -3.86 7.23
C SER A 89 6.88 -4.53 6.05
N TYR A 90 6.37 -5.68 5.62
CA TYR A 90 6.93 -6.38 4.46
C TYR A 90 6.97 -5.50 3.19
N ALA A 91 5.94 -4.69 2.98
CA ALA A 91 5.89 -3.76 1.85
C ALA A 91 6.98 -2.67 1.94
N GLN A 92 7.18 -2.08 3.13
CA GLN A 92 8.26 -1.11 3.38
C GLN A 92 9.64 -1.75 3.15
N ALA A 93 9.86 -2.96 3.68
CA ALA A 93 11.12 -3.69 3.52
C ALA A 93 11.43 -4.01 2.05
N ARG A 94 10.41 -4.43 1.29
CA ARG A 94 10.56 -4.70 -0.15
C ARG A 94 10.94 -3.45 -0.92
N ILE A 95 10.24 -2.33 -0.70
CA ILE A 95 10.53 -1.06 -1.39
C ILE A 95 11.94 -0.60 -1.06
N TRP A 96 12.30 -0.56 0.23
CA TRP A 96 13.63 -0.15 0.68
C TRP A 96 14.75 -1.02 0.08
N LEU A 97 14.55 -2.35 0.06
CA LEU A 97 15.53 -3.27 -0.51
C LEU A 97 15.64 -3.10 -2.03
N ASP A 98 14.51 -3.00 -2.73
CA ASP A 98 14.46 -2.80 -4.17
C ASP A 98 15.15 -1.49 -4.57
N GLU A 99 14.97 -0.43 -3.80
CA GLU A 99 15.72 0.81 -3.96
C GLU A 99 17.24 0.57 -3.77
N ARG A 100 17.69 -0.05 -2.68
CA ARG A 100 19.13 -0.25 -2.47
C ARG A 100 19.80 -1.17 -3.49
N ILE A 101 19.11 -2.20 -3.95
CA ILE A 101 19.65 -3.14 -4.96
C ILE A 101 19.76 -2.47 -6.32
N ARG A 102 18.73 -1.73 -6.75
CA ARG A 102 18.73 -1.09 -8.07
C ARG A 102 19.69 0.09 -8.17
N PHE A 103 20.01 0.72 -7.03
CA PHE A 103 20.71 2.00 -7.00
C PHE A 103 22.12 1.93 -6.38
N ASP A 104 22.75 0.74 -6.34
CA ASP A 104 24.13 0.59 -5.86
C ASP A 104 25.19 1.09 -6.89
N SER A 105 25.85 2.16 -6.48
CA SER A 105 27.14 2.80 -6.81
C SER A 105 27.60 3.15 -8.24
N LYS A 106 26.96 2.77 -9.35
CA LYS A 106 27.53 3.10 -10.69
C LYS A 106 26.62 3.66 -11.77
N ASN A 107 25.29 3.63 -11.60
CA ASN A 107 24.37 4.20 -12.58
C ASN A 107 23.39 5.16 -11.91
N SER A 108 23.11 6.26 -12.61
CA SER A 108 22.45 7.47 -12.10
C SER A 108 21.23 7.21 -11.22
N GLN A 109 21.26 7.90 -10.09
CA GLN A 109 20.17 8.30 -9.19
C GLN A 109 18.80 8.41 -9.89
N VAL A 110 18.00 7.35 -9.90
CA VAL A 110 16.59 7.42 -10.28
C VAL A 110 15.75 6.87 -9.13
N ALA A 111 15.12 7.74 -8.35
CA ALA A 111 14.01 7.31 -7.50
C ALA A 111 12.86 6.83 -8.40
N ILE A 112 12.38 5.60 -8.20
CA ILE A 112 11.28 5.05 -9.02
C ILE A 112 9.94 5.03 -8.29
N TYR A 113 9.98 5.22 -6.96
CA TYR A 113 8.82 5.19 -6.10
C TYR A 113 8.30 6.60 -5.73
N ASN A 114 8.94 7.67 -6.23
CA ASN A 114 8.39 9.02 -6.10
C ASN A 114 7.06 9.11 -6.87
N MET A 115 6.06 9.72 -6.24
CA MET A 115 4.74 9.94 -6.82
C MET A 115 4.43 11.45 -6.90
N PRO A 116 5.10 12.20 -7.80
CA PRO A 116 4.79 13.61 -7.96
C PRO A 116 3.36 13.78 -8.50
N PHE A 117 2.64 14.77 -7.99
CA PHE A 117 1.28 15.10 -8.41
C PHE A 117 1.18 16.58 -8.74
N LEU A 118 0.37 16.89 -9.75
CA LEU A 118 0.11 18.25 -10.20
C LEU A 118 -1.36 18.59 -9.99
N HIS A 119 -1.62 19.77 -9.41
CA HIS A 119 -2.97 20.27 -9.25
C HIS A 119 -3.09 21.70 -9.79
N ARG A 120 -3.97 21.90 -10.78
CA ARG A 120 -4.25 23.21 -11.35
C ARG A 120 -5.39 23.87 -10.57
N LEU A 121 -5.11 25.03 -9.98
CA LEU A 121 -6.14 25.85 -9.37
C LEU A 121 -6.89 26.66 -10.43
N SER A 122 -8.21 26.79 -10.27
CA SER A 122 -9.04 27.56 -11.18
C SER A 122 -8.67 29.05 -11.15
N SER A 123 -8.75 29.71 -12.30
CA SER A 123 -8.29 31.10 -12.50
C SER A 123 -9.04 32.18 -11.70
N GLY A 124 -10.15 31.85 -11.05
CA GLY A 124 -10.96 32.81 -10.29
C GLY A 124 -10.62 32.93 -8.80
N GLY A 125 -9.64 32.17 -8.29
CA GLY A 125 -9.31 32.13 -6.86
C GLY A 125 -7.89 32.60 -6.56
N THR A 126 -7.72 33.36 -5.47
CA THR A 126 -6.39 33.70 -4.94
C THR A 126 -5.93 32.60 -3.98
N LEU A 127 -4.81 31.95 -4.28
CA LEU A 127 -4.17 31.01 -3.35
C LEU A 127 -3.25 31.78 -2.39
N SER A 128 -3.52 31.68 -1.09
CA SER A 128 -2.58 32.14 -0.07
C SER A 128 -1.55 31.05 0.19
N VAL A 129 -0.30 31.28 -0.25
CA VAL A 129 0.80 30.32 -0.07
C VAL A 129 1.07 30.04 1.41
N SER A 130 0.96 31.06 2.27
CA SER A 130 1.10 30.88 3.72
C SER A 130 0.03 29.97 4.30
N LYS A 131 -1.23 30.07 3.86
CA LYS A 131 -2.31 29.16 4.27
C LYS A 131 -2.10 27.73 3.74
N LEU A 132 -1.62 27.59 2.50
CA LEU A 132 -1.28 26.27 1.93
C LEU A 132 -0.19 25.59 2.75
N ARG A 133 0.88 26.31 3.09
CA ARG A 133 1.98 25.81 3.94
C ARG A 133 1.46 25.33 5.30
N GLN A 134 0.61 26.13 5.96
CA GLN A 134 -0.01 25.74 7.23
C GLN A 134 -0.89 24.49 7.08
N ALA A 135 -1.70 24.42 6.03
CA ALA A 135 -2.56 23.26 5.78
C ALA A 135 -1.74 21.98 5.58
N LEU A 136 -0.66 22.03 4.79
CA LEU A 136 0.26 20.90 4.60
C LEU A 136 0.93 20.48 5.92
N GLN A 137 1.34 21.44 6.75
CA GLN A 137 1.90 21.15 8.07
C GLN A 137 0.90 20.41 8.97
N HIS A 138 -0.37 20.82 8.98
CA HIS A 138 -1.42 20.10 9.72
C HIS A 138 -1.64 18.67 9.20
N VAL A 139 -1.56 18.45 7.89
CA VAL A 139 -1.62 17.11 7.30
C VAL A 139 -0.47 16.24 7.82
N LEU A 140 0.78 16.74 7.79
CA LEU A 140 1.94 16.00 8.28
C LEU A 140 1.84 15.67 9.78
N ILE A 141 1.40 16.62 10.61
CA ILE A 141 1.21 16.40 12.04
C ILE A 141 0.18 15.28 12.27
N LYS A 142 -0.96 15.33 11.58
CA LYS A 142 -2.05 14.37 11.71
C LYS A 142 -1.70 12.96 11.22
N HIS A 143 -0.86 12.85 10.19
CA HIS A 143 -0.55 11.58 9.53
C HIS A 143 0.85 11.09 9.87
N SER A 144 0.96 10.17 10.83
CA SER A 144 2.24 9.58 11.26
C SER A 144 3.03 8.94 10.11
N ALA A 145 2.35 8.33 9.14
CA ALA A 145 2.98 7.72 7.97
C ALA A 145 3.85 8.70 7.15
N LEU A 146 3.47 9.99 7.11
CA LEU A 146 4.26 11.03 6.42
C LEU A 146 5.45 11.53 7.25
N ARG A 147 5.56 11.09 8.50
CA ARG A 147 6.67 11.37 9.42
C ARG A 147 7.47 10.11 9.74
N THR A 148 7.27 9.03 9.00
CA THR A 148 7.95 7.75 9.25
C THR A 148 9.24 7.67 8.44
N SER A 149 10.35 7.56 9.15
CA SER A 149 11.67 7.22 8.60
C SER A 149 11.92 5.71 8.64
N LEU A 150 12.75 5.20 7.73
CA LEU A 150 13.20 3.80 7.72
C LEU A 150 14.71 3.75 7.96
N TYR A 151 15.16 2.83 8.81
CA TYR A 151 16.59 2.61 9.03
C TYR A 151 16.87 1.13 9.28
N PHE A 152 18.07 0.68 8.94
CA PHE A 152 18.48 -0.70 9.17
C PHE A 152 19.16 -0.81 10.54
N ASP A 153 18.57 -1.57 11.47
CA ASP A 153 19.19 -1.85 12.77
C ASP A 153 20.19 -3.00 12.60
N THR A 154 21.49 -2.68 12.62
CA THR A 154 22.56 -3.66 12.43
C THR A 154 22.66 -4.68 13.56
N ASN A 155 22.19 -4.36 14.77
CA ASN A 155 22.24 -5.27 15.91
C ASN A 155 21.14 -6.33 15.80
N LYS A 156 19.95 -5.92 15.32
CA LYS A 156 18.81 -6.82 15.12
C LYS A 156 18.77 -7.45 13.74
N ASN A 157 19.57 -6.95 12.80
CA ASN A 157 19.58 -7.34 11.40
C ASN A 157 18.20 -7.24 10.73
N ILE A 158 17.43 -6.20 11.09
CA ILE A 158 16.05 -5.99 10.66
C ILE A 158 15.88 -4.52 10.25
N LEU A 159 15.09 -4.29 9.19
CA LEU A 159 14.66 -2.94 8.83
C LEU A 159 13.62 -2.45 9.82
N MET A 160 13.89 -1.31 10.43
CA MET A 160 13.04 -0.63 11.40
C MET A 160 12.38 0.60 10.75
N GLN A 161 11.21 0.94 11.26
CA GLN A 161 10.51 2.18 10.96
C GLN A 161 10.45 3.02 12.23
N LYS A 162 10.64 4.33 12.09
CA LYS A 162 10.60 5.29 13.19
C LYS A 162 9.77 6.51 12.84
N ILE A 163 8.74 6.79 13.63
CA ILE A 163 7.92 7.99 13.53
C ILE A 163 8.69 9.14 14.18
N ILE A 164 8.99 10.17 13.39
CA ILE A 164 9.62 11.40 13.84
C ILE A 164 8.56 12.25 14.53
N ASP A 165 8.83 12.66 15.78
CA ASP A 165 7.93 13.54 16.50
C ASP A 165 7.97 14.96 15.92
N HIS A 166 6.82 15.62 15.97
CA HIS A 166 6.56 16.97 15.50
C HIS A 166 6.73 18.03 16.60
N THR A 167 6.91 17.61 17.86
CA THR A 167 7.07 18.50 19.02
C THR A 167 8.38 19.29 18.99
N ASP A 168 9.38 18.84 18.24
CA ASP A 168 10.74 19.42 18.20
C ASP A 168 10.88 20.68 17.34
N ASN A 169 9.78 21.31 16.89
CA ASN A 169 9.78 22.54 16.08
C ASN A 169 10.67 22.49 14.81
N LYS A 170 11.00 21.30 14.32
CA LYS A 170 11.68 21.13 13.04
C LYS A 170 10.67 21.33 11.90
N GLU A 171 11.04 22.08 10.87
CA GLU A 171 10.29 22.07 9.62
C GLU A 171 10.23 20.63 9.12
N LEU A 172 9.01 20.08 9.05
CA LEU A 172 8.77 18.67 8.67
C LEU A 172 8.95 18.44 7.16
N PHE A 173 9.05 19.52 6.37
CA PHE A 173 9.15 19.49 4.92
C PHE A 173 9.75 20.81 4.42
N THR A 174 10.43 20.72 3.27
CA THR A 174 10.84 21.90 2.50
C THR A 174 9.70 22.33 1.58
N PHE A 175 9.43 23.62 1.52
CA PHE A 175 8.45 24.19 0.60
C PHE A 175 9.12 25.18 -0.34
N ILE A 176 9.17 24.83 -1.62
CA ILE A 176 9.84 25.58 -2.68
C ILE A 176 8.78 26.27 -3.53
N GLU A 177 8.95 27.57 -3.74
CA GLU A 177 8.14 28.35 -4.67
C GLU A 177 8.98 28.61 -5.92
N SER A 178 8.42 28.34 -7.09
CA SER A 178 9.11 28.54 -8.36
C SER A 178 8.13 29.00 -9.42
N THR A 179 8.60 29.82 -10.34
CA THR A 179 7.87 30.28 -11.52
C THR A 179 8.37 29.52 -12.73
N PHE A 180 7.45 29.16 -13.63
CA PHE A 180 7.76 28.53 -14.91
C PHE A 180 6.91 29.20 -15.99
N GLU A 181 7.38 29.19 -17.23
CA GLU A 181 6.77 29.95 -18.33
C GLU A 181 6.04 29.04 -19.31
N THR A 182 6.48 27.79 -19.45
CA THR A 182 5.96 26.84 -20.45
C THR A 182 5.51 25.52 -19.86
N ASP A 183 4.64 24.80 -20.57
CA ASP A 183 4.26 23.43 -20.22
C ASP A 183 5.45 22.46 -20.32
N GLU A 184 6.45 22.77 -21.17
CA GLU A 184 7.71 22.02 -21.27
C GLU A 184 8.50 22.08 -19.96
N ASP A 185 8.62 23.29 -19.38
CA ASP A 185 9.28 23.50 -18.09
C ASP A 185 8.61 22.68 -16.98
N LEU A 186 7.28 22.63 -16.99
CA LEU A 186 6.50 21.86 -16.03
C LEU A 186 6.75 20.35 -16.17
N ASN A 187 6.83 19.85 -17.40
CA ASN A 187 7.16 18.44 -17.66
C ASN A 187 8.58 18.10 -17.18
N ILE A 188 9.54 19.01 -17.38
CA ILE A 188 10.92 18.85 -16.90
C ILE A 188 10.95 18.79 -15.37
N ILE A 189 10.25 19.70 -14.69
CA ILE A 189 10.14 19.69 -13.22
C ILE A 189 9.56 18.36 -12.73
N MET A 190 8.43 17.92 -13.31
CA MET A 190 7.80 16.64 -12.95
C MET A 190 8.71 15.44 -13.19
N HIS A 191 9.48 15.44 -14.28
CA HIS A 191 10.44 14.39 -14.59
C HIS A 191 11.57 14.34 -13.55
N ASN A 192 12.13 15.51 -13.20
CA ASN A 192 13.20 15.63 -12.23
C ASN A 192 12.74 15.21 -10.83
N GLU A 193 11.57 15.68 -10.39
CA GLU A 193 10.99 15.30 -9.09
C GLU A 193 10.68 13.80 -9.01
N ARG A 194 10.30 13.18 -10.13
CA ARG A 194 10.13 11.73 -10.18
C ARG A 194 11.44 11.00 -9.92
N GLY A 195 12.55 11.45 -10.51
CA GLY A 195 13.85 10.80 -10.37
C GLY A 195 14.65 11.18 -9.12
N ASN A 196 14.23 12.20 -8.37
CA ASN A 196 15.03 12.77 -7.28
C ASN A 196 15.21 11.79 -6.08
N PRO A 197 16.43 11.31 -5.79
CA PRO A 197 16.69 10.36 -4.71
C PRO A 197 16.57 10.96 -3.31
N ASN A 198 16.54 12.29 -3.19
CA ASN A 198 16.55 12.98 -1.89
C ASN A 198 15.14 13.09 -1.27
N ASN A 199 14.08 12.78 -2.02
CA ASN A 199 12.70 13.01 -1.59
C ASN A 199 12.17 11.99 -0.55
N PHE A 200 12.91 10.91 -0.26
CA PHE A 200 12.52 9.86 0.72
C PHE A 200 13.38 9.81 1.99
N ASN A 201 14.42 10.64 2.11
CA ASN A 201 15.30 10.57 3.26
C ASN A 201 14.87 11.53 4.39
N LEU A 202 13.98 11.06 5.26
CA LEU A 202 13.59 11.78 6.47
C LEU A 202 14.65 11.73 7.59
N LEU A 203 15.70 10.92 7.41
CA LEU A 203 16.88 10.90 8.25
C LEU A 203 17.92 11.77 7.56
N ILE A 204 17.99 13.04 7.97
CA ILE A 204 19.12 13.90 7.61
C ILE A 204 20.43 13.14 7.83
#